data_AF-A0A7J9FUG1-F1
#
_entry.id   AF-A0A7J9FUG1-F1
#
_cell.length_a   1.000
_cell.length_b   1.000
_cell.length_c   1.000
_cell.angle_alpha   90.00
_cell.angle_beta   90.00
_cell.angle_gamma   90.00
#
_symmetry.space_group_name_H-M   'P 1'
#
loop_
_entity.id
_entity.type
_entity.pdbx_description
1 polymer ?
#
loop_
_entity_poly.entity_id
_entity_poly.type
_entity_poly.pdbx_seq_one_letter_code
_entity_poly.pdbx_strand_id
1 'polypeptide(L)'
;MDAYNPRTVEEVFRDFKGRRAGMIKALTTEKENLCLYGFPSEQWEVNLPAEEVPPELPEPALGINFARDGMQERDWLSLVAVHSDAWLLSVAFYFGARFGFYKTDRERLFNMINDLPTIFEVVTGSAKKHTKEKSLVSNHSSKKSKSNSKQGSEAQTKYSKAVPSQDEVDDGIEEEDEDEHGEALCGACGENYADDEFWICCDICEKWFHGKCVKITPARAEHIKQYKCPSCGGNKSALPS
;
A
#
# COMPACT_ATOMS: atom_id res chain seq x y z
N MET A 1 9.60 -4.16 32.52
CA MET A 1 10.52 -3.29 31.75
C MET A 1 11.14 -4.18 30.71
N ASP A 2 10.45 -4.36 29.57
CA ASP A 2 11.01 -5.15 28.48
C ASP A 2 12.15 -4.37 27.85
N ALA A 3 13.29 -5.06 27.74
CA ALA A 3 14.54 -4.50 27.30
C ALA A 3 14.40 -3.89 25.92
N TYR A 4 14.77 -2.61 25.80
CA TYR A 4 15.02 -1.96 24.53
C TYR A 4 16.08 -2.77 23.79
N ASN A 5 15.65 -3.58 22.82
CA ASN A 5 16.52 -4.35 21.96
C ASN A 5 16.63 -3.57 20.64
N PRO A 6 17.62 -2.67 20.47
CA PRO A 6 17.74 -1.90 19.24
C PRO A 6 18.10 -2.86 18.12
N ARG A 7 17.09 -3.27 17.33
CA ARG A 7 17.36 -4.10 16.17
C ARG A 7 18.12 -3.29 15.14
N THR A 8 19.22 -3.82 14.62
CA THR A 8 20.05 -3.10 13.64
C THR A 8 19.41 -3.11 12.25
N VAL A 9 19.94 -2.29 11.33
CA VAL A 9 19.54 -2.29 9.91
C VAL A 9 19.60 -3.71 9.31
N GLU A 10 20.65 -4.47 9.64
CA GLU A 10 20.84 -5.85 9.18
C GLU A 10 19.77 -6.80 9.70
N GLU A 11 19.28 -6.57 10.93
CA GLU A 11 18.26 -7.42 11.53
C GLU A 11 16.88 -7.15 10.94
N VAL A 12 16.55 -5.86 10.70
CA VAL A 12 15.33 -5.48 9.97
C VAL A 12 15.40 -6.00 8.53
N PHE A 13 16.56 -5.92 7.89
CA PHE A 13 16.73 -6.48 6.55
C PHE A 13 16.65 -8.01 6.52
N ARG A 14 17.15 -8.69 7.56
CA ARG A 14 16.99 -10.15 7.74
C ARG A 14 15.51 -10.53 7.89
N ASP A 15 14.77 -9.76 8.70
CA ASP A 15 13.32 -9.89 8.86
C ASP A 15 12.61 -9.74 7.50
N PHE A 16 12.88 -8.65 6.77
CA PHE A 16 12.37 -8.41 5.41
C PHE A 16 12.64 -9.59 4.47
N LYS A 17 13.88 -10.10 4.43
CA LYS A 17 14.26 -11.23 3.57
C LYS A 17 13.48 -12.50 3.90
N GLY A 18 13.31 -12.79 5.20
CA GLY A 18 12.55 -13.95 5.64
C GLY A 18 11.11 -13.89 5.14
N ARG A 19 10.43 -12.75 5.38
CA ARG A 19 9.05 -12.54 4.96
C ARG A 19 8.91 -12.61 3.43
N ARG A 20 9.81 -11.95 2.71
CA ARG A 20 9.88 -11.97 1.24
C ARG A 20 10.02 -13.40 0.70
N ALA A 21 10.89 -14.21 1.30
CA ALA A 21 11.09 -15.60 0.89
C ALA A 21 9.82 -16.44 1.09
N GLY A 22 9.12 -16.26 2.22
CA GLY A 22 7.82 -16.91 2.47
C GLY A 22 6.79 -16.54 1.42
N MET A 23 6.65 -15.25 1.10
CA MET A 23 5.70 -14.77 0.10
C MET A 23 6.04 -15.25 -1.33
N ILE A 24 7.32 -15.32 -1.70
CA ILE A 24 7.73 -15.91 -2.97
C ILE A 24 7.35 -17.39 -3.04
N LYS A 25 7.57 -18.16 -1.96
CA LYS A 25 7.15 -19.57 -1.90
C LYS A 25 5.63 -19.70 -2.09
N ALA A 26 4.82 -18.88 -1.42
CA ALA A 26 3.37 -18.90 -1.66
C ALA A 26 3.05 -18.63 -3.14
N LEU A 27 3.55 -17.54 -3.71
CA LEU A 27 3.18 -17.12 -5.07
C LEU A 27 3.79 -17.98 -6.19
N THR A 28 4.77 -18.84 -5.90
CA THR A 28 5.44 -19.68 -6.90
C THR A 28 5.24 -21.19 -6.71
N THR A 29 4.98 -21.65 -5.49
CA THR A 29 4.88 -23.09 -5.17
C THR A 29 3.52 -23.53 -4.64
N GLU A 30 2.74 -22.70 -3.93
CA GLU A 30 1.50 -23.16 -3.28
C GLU A 30 0.31 -22.19 -3.45
N LYS A 31 -0.77 -22.71 -4.04
CA LYS A 31 -1.96 -21.94 -4.42
C LYS A 31 -3.08 -22.12 -3.40
N GLU A 32 -3.01 -21.47 -2.24
CA GLU A 32 -4.13 -21.45 -1.30
C GLU A 32 -4.48 -20.04 -0.79
N ASN A 33 -5.72 -19.91 -0.30
CA ASN A 33 -6.58 -18.73 -0.42
C ASN A 33 -6.74 -17.97 0.90
N LEU A 34 -6.46 -16.65 0.88
CA LEU A 34 -6.71 -15.53 1.85
C LEU A 34 -5.42 -14.69 2.06
N CYS A 35 -5.45 -13.67 2.94
CA CYS A 35 -4.39 -12.67 3.09
C CYS A 35 -3.02 -13.29 3.35
N LEU A 36 -2.05 -13.00 2.48
CA LEU A 36 -0.73 -13.59 2.54
C LEU A 36 0.17 -12.81 3.51
N TYR A 37 0.53 -13.45 4.62
CA TYR A 37 1.52 -12.95 5.57
C TYR A 37 2.84 -13.67 5.37
N GLY A 38 3.93 -12.91 5.27
CA GLY A 38 5.28 -13.46 5.36
C GLY A 38 5.82 -13.34 6.79
N PHE A 39 6.49 -14.38 7.29
CA PHE A 39 7.15 -14.40 8.59
C PHE A 39 8.68 -14.34 8.48
N PRO A 40 9.39 -13.81 9.48
CA PRO A 40 10.86 -13.76 9.50
C PRO A 40 11.50 -15.16 9.46
N SER A 41 10.75 -16.20 9.82
CA SER A 41 11.12 -17.61 9.76
C SER A 41 11.09 -18.22 8.35
N GLU A 42 10.86 -17.42 7.31
CA GLU A 42 10.63 -17.88 5.92
C GLU A 42 9.37 -18.74 5.72
N GLN A 43 8.49 -18.71 6.71
CA GLN A 43 7.14 -19.28 6.62
C GLN A 43 6.18 -18.23 6.09
N TRP A 44 5.04 -18.69 5.60
CA TRP A 44 3.93 -17.84 5.20
C TRP A 44 2.64 -18.39 5.80
N GLU A 45 1.68 -17.50 6.02
CA GLU A 45 0.35 -17.87 6.51
C GLU A 45 -0.70 -17.10 5.72
N VAL A 46 -1.85 -17.73 5.63
CA VAL A 46 -3.03 -17.22 4.98
C VAL A 46 -4.10 -17.10 6.07
N ASN A 47 -4.37 -15.87 6.52
CA ASN A 47 -5.22 -15.62 7.70
C ASN A 47 -6.11 -14.37 7.54
N LEU A 48 -7.07 -14.18 8.44
CA LEU A 48 -7.90 -12.96 8.53
C LEU A 48 -7.06 -11.76 9.03
N PRO A 49 -7.52 -10.51 8.83
CA PRO A 49 -6.90 -9.32 9.43
C PRO A 49 -6.75 -9.44 10.95
N ALA A 50 -5.83 -8.68 11.53
CA ALA A 50 -5.53 -8.77 12.96
C ALA A 50 -6.74 -8.32 13.79
N GLU A 51 -7.12 -9.11 14.80
CA GLU A 51 -8.23 -8.77 15.71
C GLU A 51 -7.84 -7.68 16.74
N GLU A 52 -6.54 -7.44 16.95
CA GLU A 52 -6.04 -6.45 17.91
C GLU A 52 -6.06 -5.02 17.35
N VAL A 53 -6.61 -4.07 18.13
CA VAL A 53 -6.75 -2.66 17.75
C VAL A 53 -5.98 -1.74 18.71
N PRO A 54 -5.00 -0.94 18.25
CA PRO A 54 -4.45 -0.92 16.89
C PRO A 54 -3.47 -2.09 16.63
N PRO A 55 -3.39 -2.59 15.40
CA PRO A 55 -2.53 -3.72 15.07
C PRO A 55 -1.04 -3.37 15.25
N GLU A 56 -0.24 -4.34 15.71
CA GLU A 56 1.19 -4.14 15.94
C GLU A 56 2.01 -3.90 14.66
N LEU A 57 1.56 -4.43 13.51
CA LEU A 57 2.19 -4.32 12.20
C LEU A 57 1.21 -3.75 11.17
N PRO A 58 1.69 -3.05 10.12
CA PRO A 58 0.85 -2.70 8.98
C PRO A 58 0.13 -3.93 8.41
N GLU A 59 -1.13 -3.79 8.03
CA GLU A 59 -1.90 -4.89 7.44
C GLU A 59 -1.60 -5.05 5.93
N PRO A 60 -1.58 -6.30 5.40
CA PRO A 60 -1.49 -6.53 3.97
C PRO A 60 -2.81 -6.15 3.26
N ALA A 61 -2.80 -6.10 1.93
CA ALA A 61 -4.01 -5.82 1.15
C ALA A 61 -5.10 -6.87 1.44
N LEU A 62 -6.25 -6.41 1.90
CA LEU A 62 -7.44 -7.24 2.15
C LEU A 62 -8.16 -7.54 0.83
N GLY A 63 -8.87 -8.67 0.78
CA GLY A 63 -9.79 -8.94 -0.32
C GLY A 63 -9.16 -9.38 -1.64
N ILE A 64 -7.88 -9.79 -1.65
CA ILE A 64 -7.21 -10.36 -2.84
C ILE A 64 -7.94 -11.58 -3.42
N ASN A 65 -8.81 -12.23 -2.62
CA ASN A 65 -9.69 -13.31 -3.04
C ASN A 65 -10.86 -12.86 -3.94
N PHE A 66 -11.36 -11.63 -3.83
CA PHE A 66 -12.53 -11.17 -4.61
C PHE A 66 -12.20 -10.96 -6.09
N ALA A 67 -10.96 -10.59 -6.39
CA ALA A 67 -10.50 -10.39 -7.77
C ALA A 67 -10.08 -11.70 -8.47
N ARG A 68 -9.86 -12.79 -7.72
CA ARG A 68 -9.23 -14.02 -8.24
C ARG A 68 -10.00 -14.65 -9.39
N ASP A 69 -11.31 -14.78 -9.26
CA ASP A 69 -12.15 -15.47 -10.25
C ASP A 69 -12.57 -14.52 -11.40
N GLY A 70 -12.28 -13.22 -11.28
CA GLY A 70 -12.59 -12.18 -12.26
C GLY A 70 -11.42 -11.78 -13.17
N MET A 71 -10.24 -12.38 -13.02
CA MET A 71 -9.04 -12.03 -13.80
C MET A 71 -8.19 -13.25 -14.16
N GLN A 72 -7.29 -13.10 -15.13
CA GLN A 72 -6.34 -14.17 -15.47
C GLN A 72 -5.41 -14.44 -14.28
N GLU A 73 -5.15 -15.71 -14.00
CA GLU A 73 -4.32 -16.15 -12.86
C GLU A 73 -2.97 -15.43 -12.80
N ARG A 74 -2.31 -15.23 -13.95
CA ARG A 74 -1.04 -14.51 -14.03
C ARG A 74 -1.18 -13.06 -13.57
N ASP A 75 -2.24 -12.39 -13.99
CA ASP A 75 -2.48 -10.99 -13.65
C ASP A 75 -2.88 -10.86 -12.17
N TRP A 76 -3.59 -11.85 -11.63
CA TRP A 76 -3.90 -11.96 -10.21
C TRP A 76 -2.63 -12.13 -9.36
N LEU A 77 -1.76 -13.08 -9.73
CA LEU A 77 -0.48 -13.29 -9.04
C LEU A 77 0.41 -12.04 -9.10
N SER A 78 0.41 -11.34 -10.23
CA SER A 78 1.08 -10.04 -10.37
C SER A 78 0.50 -8.98 -9.44
N LEU A 79 -0.83 -8.88 -9.33
CA LEU A 79 -1.49 -7.95 -8.41
C LEU A 79 -1.11 -8.25 -6.96
N VAL A 80 -1.23 -9.51 -6.54
CA VAL A 80 -0.86 -9.95 -5.18
C VAL A 80 0.61 -9.64 -4.90
N ALA A 81 1.50 -9.87 -5.87
CA ALA A 81 2.93 -9.60 -5.74
C ALA A 81 3.22 -8.10 -5.51
N VAL A 82 2.60 -7.20 -6.28
CA VAL A 82 2.78 -5.75 -6.11
C VAL A 82 2.31 -5.29 -4.72
N HIS A 83 1.15 -5.75 -4.26
CA HIS A 83 0.67 -5.42 -2.92
C HIS A 83 1.56 -6.01 -1.81
N SER A 84 2.12 -7.20 -2.04
CA SER A 84 3.08 -7.83 -1.13
C SER A 84 4.38 -7.03 -1.03
N ASP A 85 4.92 -6.55 -2.15
CA ASP A 85 6.11 -5.69 -2.19
C ASP A 85 5.89 -4.39 -1.39
N ALA A 86 4.73 -3.75 -1.57
CA ALA A 86 4.38 -2.54 -0.82
C ALA A 86 4.25 -2.81 0.70
N TRP A 87 3.61 -3.91 1.07
CA TRP A 87 3.46 -4.31 2.47
C TRP A 87 4.81 -4.57 3.15
N LEU A 88 5.71 -5.30 2.48
CA LEU A 88 7.05 -5.58 3.01
C LEU A 88 7.87 -4.31 3.24
N LEU A 89 7.77 -3.33 2.33
CA LEU A 89 8.41 -2.03 2.49
C LEU A 89 7.82 -1.28 3.70
N SER A 90 6.49 -1.28 3.85
CA SER A 90 5.80 -0.68 5.00
C SER A 90 6.26 -1.28 6.32
N VAL A 91 6.29 -2.62 6.43
CA VAL A 91 6.76 -3.33 7.64
C VAL A 91 8.22 -3.02 7.97
N ALA A 92 9.11 -3.01 6.97
CA ALA A 92 10.52 -2.71 7.17
C ALA A 92 10.74 -1.29 7.71
N PHE A 93 10.01 -0.31 7.17
CA PHE A 93 10.12 1.09 7.60
C PHE A 93 9.37 1.39 8.90
N TYR A 94 8.29 0.65 9.21
CA TYR A 94 7.66 0.65 10.53
C TYR A 94 8.67 0.24 11.60
N PHE A 95 9.38 -0.88 11.40
CA PHE A 95 10.46 -1.29 12.31
C PHE A 95 11.59 -0.27 12.37
N GLY A 96 11.98 0.30 11.23
CA GLY A 96 12.96 1.39 11.21
C GLY A 96 12.56 2.57 12.10
N ALA A 97 11.31 3.02 12.03
CA ALA A 97 10.80 4.07 12.90
C ALA A 97 10.77 3.64 14.38
N ARG A 98 10.26 2.43 14.67
CA ARG A 98 10.17 1.87 16.03
C ARG A 98 11.55 1.71 16.70
N PHE A 99 12.59 1.40 15.94
CA PHE A 99 13.96 1.22 16.44
C PHE A 99 14.83 2.49 16.33
N GLY A 100 14.24 3.63 15.93
CA GLY A 100 14.92 4.93 15.92
C GLY A 100 15.92 5.13 14.78
N PHE A 101 15.66 4.57 13.60
CA PHE A 101 16.54 4.71 12.44
C PHE A 101 16.63 6.16 11.95
N TYR A 102 17.85 6.65 11.82
CA TYR A 102 18.13 7.99 11.28
C TYR A 102 18.19 7.94 9.75
N LYS A 103 18.39 9.10 9.12
CA LYS A 103 18.44 9.25 7.65
C LYS A 103 19.34 8.20 6.98
N THR A 104 20.56 8.03 7.49
CA THR A 104 21.55 7.10 6.95
C THR A 104 21.15 5.63 7.08
N ASP A 105 20.47 5.27 8.16
CA ASP A 105 20.01 3.88 8.39
C ASP A 105 18.86 3.52 7.45
N ARG A 106 17.93 4.46 7.24
CA ARG A 106 16.84 4.30 6.28
C ARG A 106 17.34 4.22 4.85
N GLU A 107 18.31 5.06 4.47
CA GLU A 107 18.99 5.00 3.17
C GLU A 107 19.69 3.65 2.97
N ARG A 108 20.41 3.17 3.99
CA ARG A 108 21.09 1.88 3.94
C ARG A 108 20.11 0.72 3.82
N LEU A 109 19.04 0.71 4.63
CA LEU A 109 17.99 -0.31 4.58
C LEU A 109 17.34 -0.36 3.20
N PHE A 110 16.99 0.81 2.65
CA PHE A 110 16.40 0.91 1.31
C PHE A 110 17.31 0.34 0.24
N ASN A 111 18.60 0.69 0.25
CA ASN A 111 19.57 0.16 -0.71
C ASN A 111 19.67 -1.37 -0.63
N MET A 112 19.73 -1.93 0.58
CA MET A 112 19.77 -3.40 0.77
C MET A 112 18.50 -4.08 0.26
N ILE A 113 17.33 -3.49 0.47
CA ILE A 113 16.04 -3.97 -0.07
C ILE A 113 16.06 -3.93 -1.60
N ASN A 114 16.50 -2.81 -2.18
CA ASN A 114 16.46 -2.55 -3.63
C ASN A 114 17.55 -3.31 -4.43
N ASP A 115 18.52 -3.93 -3.74
CA ASP A 115 19.48 -4.86 -4.36
C ASP A 115 18.85 -6.23 -4.69
N LEU A 116 17.67 -6.52 -4.14
CA LEU A 116 16.90 -7.74 -4.45
C LEU A 116 15.85 -7.43 -5.53
N PRO A 117 15.55 -8.40 -6.42
CA PRO A 117 14.39 -8.26 -7.28
C PRO A 117 13.12 -8.24 -6.41
N THR A 118 12.16 -7.43 -6.79
CA THR A 118 10.81 -7.42 -6.21
C THR A 118 10.13 -8.78 -6.38
N ILE A 119 9.14 -9.07 -5.55
CA ILE A 119 8.32 -10.27 -5.71
C ILE A 119 7.63 -10.23 -7.07
N PHE A 120 7.14 -9.07 -7.48
CA PHE A 120 6.57 -8.87 -8.80
C PHE A 120 7.53 -9.26 -9.94
N GLU A 121 8.78 -8.81 -9.90
CA GLU A 121 9.78 -9.16 -10.92
C GLU A 121 10.11 -10.66 -10.93
N VAL A 122 10.05 -11.32 -9.77
CA VAL A 122 10.25 -12.77 -9.66
C VAL A 122 9.06 -13.51 -10.27
N VAL A 123 7.83 -13.15 -9.88
CA VAL A 123 6.58 -13.80 -10.34
C VAL A 123 6.35 -13.58 -11.84
N THR A 124 6.68 -12.40 -12.36
CA THR A 124 6.56 -12.10 -13.81
C THR A 124 7.74 -12.59 -14.65
N GLY A 125 8.81 -13.08 -14.01
CA GLY A 125 10.04 -13.50 -14.71
C GLY A 125 10.91 -12.35 -15.23
N SER A 126 10.60 -11.10 -14.88
CA SER A 126 11.35 -9.89 -15.29
C SER A 126 12.71 -9.76 -14.60
N ALA A 127 12.92 -10.42 -13.45
CA ALA A 127 14.18 -10.38 -12.69
C ALA A 127 15.43 -10.80 -13.50
N LYS A 128 15.27 -11.68 -14.51
CA LYS A 128 16.37 -12.13 -15.38
C LYS A 128 16.83 -11.08 -16.40
N LYS A 129 16.04 -10.05 -16.67
CA LYS A 129 16.40 -8.97 -17.61
C LYS A 129 17.35 -7.94 -16.98
N HIS A 130 17.15 -7.56 -15.71
CA HIS A 130 17.90 -6.48 -15.07
C HIS A 130 19.34 -6.85 -14.65
N THR A 131 19.65 -8.12 -14.36
CA THR A 131 21.04 -8.57 -14.07
C THR A 131 21.97 -8.41 -15.28
N LYS A 132 21.40 -8.43 -16.50
CA LYS A 132 22.15 -8.27 -17.76
C LYS A 132 22.43 -6.79 -18.09
N GLU A 133 21.66 -5.86 -17.54
CA GLU A 133 21.86 -4.41 -17.71
C GLU A 133 22.83 -3.83 -16.69
N LYS A 134 22.76 -4.22 -15.41
CA LYS A 134 23.72 -3.77 -14.37
C LYS A 134 25.18 -4.17 -14.68
N SER A 135 25.39 -5.21 -15.48
CA SER A 135 26.72 -5.66 -15.92
C SER A 135 27.32 -4.85 -17.08
N LEU A 136 26.54 -3.97 -17.74
CA LEU A 136 27.00 -3.15 -18.86
C LEU A 136 27.40 -1.71 -18.48
N VAL A 137 27.09 -1.25 -17.27
CA VAL A 137 27.27 0.17 -16.87
C VAL A 137 28.47 0.39 -15.92
N SER A 138 29.17 -0.65 -15.50
CA SER A 138 30.32 -0.53 -14.59
C SER A 138 31.62 -1.02 -15.23
N ASN A 139 32.11 -0.32 -16.24
CA ASN A 139 33.52 -0.41 -16.66
C ASN A 139 33.95 0.82 -17.47
N HIS A 140 34.28 1.92 -16.78
CA HIS A 140 35.42 2.75 -17.20
C HIS A 140 35.95 3.56 -16.03
N SER A 141 37.01 3.07 -15.39
CA SER A 141 37.80 3.84 -14.43
C SER A 141 39.24 3.31 -14.38
N SER A 142 40.13 3.98 -15.11
CA SER A 142 41.59 4.10 -14.91
C SER A 142 42.19 4.66 -16.22
N LYS A 143 43.13 5.62 -16.31
CA LYS A 143 44.05 6.32 -15.39
C LYS A 143 44.49 7.66 -16.04
N LYS A 144 44.93 8.60 -15.19
CA LYS A 144 45.62 9.88 -15.47
C LYS A 144 46.81 9.78 -16.46
N SER A 145 47.07 10.86 -17.20
CA SER A 145 48.42 11.48 -17.36
C SER A 145 48.35 12.90 -17.95
N LYS A 146 49.14 13.81 -17.38
CA LYS A 146 49.42 15.20 -17.82
C LYS A 146 50.25 15.21 -19.11
N SER A 147 50.00 16.14 -20.03
CA SER A 147 51.05 16.99 -20.61
C SER A 147 50.45 18.23 -21.32
N ASN A 148 51.32 19.21 -21.48
CA ASN A 148 51.10 20.63 -21.74
C ASN A 148 51.25 20.91 -23.24
N SER A 149 50.41 21.75 -23.87
CA SER A 149 50.86 22.64 -24.94
C SER A 149 49.87 23.77 -25.24
N LYS A 150 50.46 24.89 -25.61
CA LYS A 150 49.92 26.24 -25.79
C LYS A 150 49.15 26.42 -27.10
N GLN A 151 48.05 27.18 -27.04
CA GLN A 151 47.61 28.22 -28.00
C GLN A 151 46.28 28.76 -27.41
N GLY A 152 46.08 30.03 -27.10
CA GLY A 152 46.65 31.26 -27.64
C GLY A 152 45.60 31.96 -28.47
N SER A 153 44.68 32.70 -27.86
CA SER A 153 44.07 33.93 -28.39
C SER A 153 43.14 34.56 -27.37
N GLU A 154 43.38 35.84 -27.14
CA GLU A 154 42.72 36.74 -26.20
C GLU A 154 41.40 37.28 -26.78
N ALA A 155 40.40 37.50 -25.93
CA ALA A 155 39.58 38.71 -25.95
C ALA A 155 38.85 38.85 -24.61
N GLN A 156 39.26 39.87 -23.85
CA GLN A 156 38.63 40.34 -22.63
C GLN A 156 37.32 41.06 -22.93
N THR A 157 36.29 40.90 -22.09
CA THR A 157 35.67 42.05 -21.41
C THR A 157 34.97 41.63 -20.12
N LYS A 158 35.16 42.45 -19.08
CA LYS A 158 34.74 42.30 -17.68
C LYS A 158 33.43 43.05 -17.40
N TYR A 159 32.93 42.81 -16.17
CA TYR A 159 31.94 43.54 -15.34
C TYR A 159 30.50 42.99 -15.44
N SER A 160 29.94 42.27 -14.46
CA SER A 160 29.71 42.46 -13.00
C SER A 160 28.42 43.20 -12.64
N LYS A 161 27.56 42.45 -11.92
CA LYS A 161 26.77 42.81 -10.71
C LYS A 161 25.28 43.22 -10.83
N ALA A 162 24.47 42.48 -10.06
CA ALA A 162 23.36 42.88 -9.17
C ALA A 162 21.91 43.01 -9.69
N VAL A 163 21.04 42.21 -9.03
CA VAL A 163 19.57 42.30 -8.70
C VAL A 163 19.30 43.63 -7.92
N PRO A 164 18.08 44.16 -7.61
CA PRO A 164 16.73 43.53 -7.47
C PRO A 164 15.47 44.39 -7.79
N SER A 165 14.25 43.79 -7.67
CA SER A 165 12.98 44.33 -7.08
C SER A 165 11.75 43.58 -7.67
N GLN A 166 10.97 42.82 -6.88
CA GLN A 166 9.73 43.21 -6.16
C GLN A 166 8.58 43.65 -7.09
N ASP A 167 7.46 42.91 -7.13
CA ASP A 167 6.16 43.36 -6.60
C ASP A 167 5.05 42.31 -6.80
N GLU A 168 4.04 42.46 -5.95
CA GLU A 168 2.97 41.55 -5.52
C GLU A 168 1.81 41.43 -6.52
N VAL A 169 1.10 40.29 -6.50
CA VAL A 169 -0.34 40.22 -6.78
C VAL A 169 -0.95 39.04 -6.05
N ASP A 170 -1.59 39.40 -4.94
CA ASP A 170 -2.76 38.78 -4.33
C ASP A 170 -3.91 38.77 -5.35
N ASP A 171 -4.49 37.60 -5.60
CA ASP A 171 -5.81 37.50 -6.22
C ASP A 171 -6.53 36.28 -5.63
N GLY A 172 -7.59 36.57 -4.88
CA GLY A 172 -8.45 35.59 -4.25
C GLY A 172 -9.25 34.81 -5.29
N ILE A 173 -9.27 33.50 -5.15
CA ILE A 173 -10.28 32.64 -5.77
C ILE A 173 -11.15 32.13 -4.62
N GLU A 174 -12.30 32.78 -4.46
CA GLU A 174 -13.44 32.26 -3.72
C GLU A 174 -14.06 31.10 -4.51
N GLU A 175 -14.31 30.01 -3.78
CA GLU A 175 -15.43 29.07 -3.90
C GLU A 175 -15.84 28.54 -5.28
N GLU A 176 -15.46 27.28 -5.53
CA GLU A 176 -16.37 26.27 -6.10
C GLU A 176 -16.13 24.95 -5.32
N ASP A 177 -16.77 24.84 -4.15
CA ASP A 177 -17.05 23.57 -3.47
C ASP A 177 -18.30 22.95 -4.12
N GLU A 178 -18.11 22.24 -5.23
CA GLU A 178 -19.04 21.24 -5.78
C GLU A 178 -18.11 20.15 -6.33
N ASP A 179 -18.06 18.94 -5.77
CA ASP A 179 -19.00 17.91 -6.19
C ASP A 179 -18.99 16.70 -5.25
N GLU A 180 -20.20 16.29 -4.87
CA GLU A 180 -20.62 14.88 -4.88
C GLU A 180 -20.12 13.96 -3.73
N HIS A 181 -20.26 14.40 -2.48
CA HIS A 181 -20.54 13.43 -1.41
C HIS A 181 -21.98 12.97 -1.56
N GLY A 182 -22.20 11.93 -2.36
CA GLY A 182 -23.50 11.26 -2.44
C GLY A 182 -23.98 10.88 -1.04
N GLU A 183 -24.95 11.62 -0.52
CA GLU A 183 -25.52 11.41 0.80
C GLU A 183 -26.05 9.99 0.87
N ALA A 184 -25.41 9.13 1.69
CA ALA A 184 -25.83 7.75 1.83
C ALA A 184 -27.21 7.71 2.51
N LEU A 185 -28.27 7.60 1.70
CA LEU A 185 -29.66 7.56 2.18
C LEU A 185 -30.04 6.18 2.68
N CYS A 186 -30.79 6.14 3.78
CA CYS A 186 -31.37 4.90 4.27
C CYS A 186 -32.39 4.33 3.27
N GLY A 187 -32.17 3.11 2.77
CA GLY A 187 -33.07 2.44 1.84
C GLY A 187 -34.47 2.10 2.37
N ALA A 188 -34.77 2.40 3.64
CA ALA A 188 -36.08 2.21 4.26
C ALA A 188 -36.78 3.52 4.65
N CYS A 189 -36.07 4.51 5.21
CA CYS A 189 -36.69 5.78 5.64
C CYS A 189 -36.28 7.00 4.81
N GLY A 190 -35.27 6.88 3.93
CA GLY A 190 -34.82 7.97 3.06
C GLY A 190 -34.04 9.09 3.76
N GLU A 191 -33.76 8.95 5.06
CA GLU A 191 -33.00 9.92 5.85
C GLU A 191 -31.49 9.75 5.65
N ASN A 192 -30.76 10.85 5.84
CA ASN A 192 -29.30 10.93 5.67
C ASN A 192 -28.52 10.18 6.74
N TYR A 193 -27.27 9.86 6.39
CA TYR A 193 -26.27 9.33 7.31
C TYR A 193 -26.01 10.31 8.48
N ALA A 194 -26.11 9.80 9.70
CA ALA A 194 -25.66 10.47 10.92
C ALA A 194 -24.64 9.57 11.63
N ASP A 195 -23.52 10.15 12.08
CA ASP A 195 -22.35 9.45 12.63
C ASP A 195 -22.64 8.57 13.85
N ASP A 196 -23.72 8.85 14.59
CA ASP A 196 -24.08 8.14 15.83
C ASP A 196 -25.08 6.99 15.63
N GLU A 197 -25.50 6.68 14.40
CA GLU A 197 -26.48 5.62 14.14
C GLU A 197 -25.84 4.33 13.64
N PHE A 198 -26.42 3.18 14.03
CA PHE A 198 -25.99 1.88 13.53
C PHE A 198 -26.60 1.59 12.16
N TRP A 199 -25.75 1.27 11.17
CA TRP A 199 -26.14 0.95 9.80
C TRP A 199 -25.72 -0.46 9.39
N ILE A 200 -26.47 -1.05 8.45
CA ILE A 200 -26.20 -2.36 7.87
C ILE A 200 -26.45 -2.34 6.35
N CYS A 201 -25.54 -2.91 5.56
CA CYS A 201 -25.64 -3.01 4.10
C CYS A 201 -26.25 -4.36 3.70
N CYS A 202 -27.18 -4.35 2.75
CA CYS A 202 -27.77 -5.57 2.22
C CYS A 202 -26.89 -6.21 1.13
N ASP A 203 -26.53 -7.49 1.28
CA ASP A 203 -25.70 -8.23 0.30
C ASP A 203 -26.38 -8.51 -1.04
N ILE A 204 -27.67 -8.18 -1.19
CA ILE A 204 -28.45 -8.45 -2.42
C ILE A 204 -28.64 -7.20 -3.27
N CYS A 205 -28.92 -6.05 -2.64
CA CYS A 205 -29.20 -4.81 -3.35
C CYS A 205 -28.20 -3.70 -3.04
N GLU A 206 -27.19 -3.98 -2.20
CA GLU A 206 -26.09 -3.08 -1.82
C GLU A 206 -26.55 -1.75 -1.20
N LYS A 207 -27.83 -1.67 -0.77
CA LYS A 207 -28.39 -0.51 -0.08
C LYS A 207 -28.08 -0.56 1.41
N TRP A 208 -27.86 0.62 1.96
CA TRP A 208 -27.61 0.85 3.39
C TRP A 208 -28.91 1.14 4.15
N PHE A 209 -29.03 0.61 5.36
CA PHE A 209 -30.21 0.76 6.20
C PHE A 209 -29.80 1.06 7.65
N HIS A 210 -30.53 1.94 8.34
CA HIS A 210 -30.42 1.99 9.80
C HIS A 210 -30.88 0.65 10.38
N GLY A 211 -30.13 0.12 11.36
CA GLY A 211 -30.52 -1.11 12.04
C GLY A 211 -31.92 -1.03 12.65
N LYS A 212 -32.32 0.14 13.17
CA LYS A 212 -33.69 0.40 13.65
C LYS A 212 -34.75 0.24 12.54
N CYS A 213 -34.47 0.70 11.33
CA CYS A 213 -35.40 0.63 10.20
C CYS A 213 -35.62 -0.80 9.69
N VAL A 214 -34.64 -1.69 9.91
CA VAL A 214 -34.72 -3.10 9.49
C VAL A 214 -34.74 -4.09 10.65
N LYS A 215 -34.93 -3.62 11.88
CA LYS A 215 -35.02 -4.41 13.12
C LYS A 215 -33.81 -5.31 13.37
N ILE A 216 -32.62 -4.78 13.11
CA ILE A 216 -31.32 -5.39 13.41
C ILE A 216 -30.61 -4.53 14.44
N THR A 217 -30.18 -5.14 15.54
CA THR A 217 -29.33 -4.51 16.54
C THR A 217 -27.85 -4.78 16.22
N PRO A 218 -26.90 -3.95 16.68
CA PRO A 218 -25.47 -4.21 16.51
C PRO A 218 -25.06 -5.62 16.95
N ALA A 219 -25.48 -6.05 18.14
CA ALA A 219 -25.21 -7.41 18.66
C ALA A 219 -25.74 -8.54 17.76
N ARG A 220 -26.85 -8.30 17.05
CA ARG A 220 -27.39 -9.27 16.09
C ARG A 220 -26.56 -9.26 14.80
N ALA A 221 -26.09 -8.10 14.36
CA ALA A 221 -25.29 -7.94 13.15
C ALA A 221 -23.92 -8.62 13.26
N GLU A 222 -23.31 -8.64 14.44
CA GLU A 222 -22.05 -9.39 14.71
C GLU A 222 -22.11 -10.86 14.30
N HIS A 223 -23.31 -11.46 14.34
CA HIS A 223 -23.52 -12.88 14.03
C HIS A 223 -24.11 -13.13 12.63
N ILE A 224 -24.38 -12.07 11.86
CA ILE A 224 -24.95 -12.19 10.52
C ILE A 224 -23.81 -12.26 9.50
N LYS A 225 -23.61 -13.44 8.90
CA LYS A 225 -22.64 -13.62 7.81
C LYS A 225 -23.07 -13.00 6.49
N GLN A 226 -24.38 -13.01 6.23
CA GLN A 226 -25.00 -12.40 5.05
C GLN A 226 -26.34 -11.78 5.45
N TYR A 227 -26.47 -10.47 5.33
CA TYR A 227 -27.66 -9.71 5.60
C TYR A 227 -28.52 -9.48 4.35
N LYS A 228 -29.77 -9.94 4.43
CA LYS A 228 -30.79 -9.74 3.41
C LYS A 228 -31.85 -8.75 3.91
N CYS A 229 -32.00 -7.62 3.24
CA CYS A 229 -33.01 -6.62 3.62
C CYS A 229 -34.44 -7.15 3.41
N PRO A 230 -35.44 -6.58 4.09
CA PRO A 230 -36.84 -7.02 3.96
C PRO A 230 -37.35 -7.01 2.51
N SER A 231 -36.91 -6.04 1.70
CA SER A 231 -37.29 -5.92 0.29
C SER A 231 -36.72 -7.05 -0.57
N CYS A 232 -35.50 -7.52 -0.28
CA CYS A 232 -34.89 -8.65 -0.98
C CYS A 232 -35.38 -10.00 -0.43
N GLY A 233 -35.71 -10.07 0.86
CA GLY A 233 -36.11 -11.28 1.58
C GLY A 233 -37.56 -11.73 1.39
N GLY A 234 -38.35 -10.99 0.60
CA GLY A 234 -39.79 -10.86 0.73
C GLY A 234 -40.62 -12.11 1.04
N ASN A 235 -41.62 -11.91 1.89
CA ASN A 235 -42.98 -12.34 1.61
C ASN A 235 -43.85 -11.09 1.45
N LYS A 236 -44.64 -11.03 0.36
CA LYS A 236 -45.71 -10.05 0.18
C LYS A 236 -46.75 -10.26 1.28
N SER A 237 -47.13 -9.20 1.99
CA SER A 237 -48.41 -9.13 2.69
C SER A 237 -48.92 -7.70 2.63
N ALA A 238 -49.81 -7.48 1.67
CA ALA A 238 -50.89 -6.51 1.65
C ALA A 238 -50.55 -5.02 1.85
N LEU A 239 -50.67 -4.29 0.75
CA LEU A 239 -51.35 -2.99 0.73
C LEU A 239 -52.66 -3.09 1.54
N PRO A 240 -53.05 -2.05 2.27
CA PRO A 240 -54.45 -1.65 2.26
C PRO A 240 -54.62 -0.22 1.76
N SER A 241 -55.74 -0.07 1.07
CA SER A 241 -56.34 1.13 0.50
C SER A 241 -56.53 2.28 1.49
#